data_AF-A0A8D8ASW0-F1
#
_entry.id   AF-A0A8D8ASW0-F1
#
_cell.length_a   1.000
_cell.length_b   1.000
_cell.length_c   1.000
_cell.angle_alpha   90.00
_cell.angle_beta   90.00
_cell.angle_gamma   90.00
#
_symmetry.space_group_name_H-M   'P 1'
#
loop_
_entity.id
_entity.type
_entity.pdbx_description
1 polymer ?
#
loop_
_entity_poly.entity_id
_entity_poly.type
_entity_poly.pdbx_seq_one_letter_code
_entity_poly.pdbx_strand_id
1 'polypeptide(L)'
;MELFRIGGRSPDTNYLFMGDYVDRGYYSVETVTLLVALKVRYRERITILRGNHESRQITQVYGFYDECLRKYGNPNVWKYFTDLFDYLPLTALVDGQIFCLHGGLSPSIDTLDHIRALDRLQEVPHEGPMCDLLWSDPDDRGG
;
A
#
# COMPACT_ATOMS: atom_id res chain seq x y z
N MET A 1 16.51 -2.95 -3.02
CA MET A 1 17.23 -3.73 -4.06
C MET A 1 17.50 -5.17 -3.64
N GLU A 2 17.96 -5.40 -2.41
CA GLU A 2 18.27 -6.74 -1.92
C GLU A 2 17.08 -7.73 -2.00
N LEU A 3 15.86 -7.26 -1.72
CA LEU A 3 14.63 -8.05 -1.88
C LEU A 3 14.51 -8.72 -3.25
N PHE A 4 14.81 -8.01 -4.34
CA PHE A 4 14.77 -8.56 -5.70
C PHE A 4 15.99 -9.42 -6.05
N ARG A 5 17.09 -9.29 -5.29
CA ARG A 5 18.26 -10.18 -5.43
C ARG A 5 17.95 -11.55 -4.82
N ILE A 6 17.25 -11.57 -3.68
CA ILE A 6 16.89 -12.79 -2.95
C ILE A 6 15.66 -13.46 -3.54
N GLY A 7 14.56 -12.71 -3.75
CA GLY A 7 13.30 -13.28 -4.25
C GLY A 7 13.27 -13.58 -5.75
N GLY A 8 14.30 -13.16 -6.49
CA GLY A 8 14.37 -13.31 -7.93
C GLY A 8 13.93 -12.05 -8.69
N ARG A 9 14.29 -11.96 -9.96
CA ARG A 9 13.99 -10.78 -10.78
C ARG A 9 12.67 -10.98 -11.53
N SER A 10 11.89 -9.91 -11.65
CA SER A 10 10.80 -9.89 -12.62
C SER A 10 11.36 -9.89 -14.05
N PRO A 11 10.74 -10.61 -15.00
CA PRO A 11 9.39 -11.20 -14.91
C PRO A 11 9.31 -12.66 -14.38
N ASP A 12 10.43 -13.27 -14.00
CA ASP A 12 10.47 -14.71 -13.64
C ASP A 12 9.84 -15.01 -12.27
N THR A 13 9.76 -14.00 -11.39
CA THR A 13 9.08 -14.07 -10.09
C THR A 13 7.84 -13.16 -10.05
N ASN A 14 6.75 -13.67 -9.49
CA ASN A 14 5.56 -12.88 -9.13
C ASN A 14 5.73 -12.24 -7.75
N TYR A 15 5.35 -10.98 -7.61
CA TYR A 15 5.40 -10.24 -6.34
C TYR A 15 4.03 -9.71 -5.95
N LEU A 16 3.70 -9.87 -4.67
CA LEU A 16 2.62 -9.19 -3.99
C LEU A 16 3.22 -8.36 -2.85
N PHE A 17 3.09 -7.04 -2.94
CA PHE A 17 3.50 -6.10 -1.90
C PHE A 17 2.28 -5.65 -1.11
N MET A 18 2.41 -5.59 0.22
CA MET A 18 1.28 -5.40 1.16
C MET A 18 1.27 -3.99 1.81
N GLY A 19 1.74 -2.96 1.11
CA GLY A 19 1.74 -1.57 1.60
C GLY A 19 3.04 -1.10 2.24
N ASP A 20 3.01 0.13 2.73
CA ASP A 20 4.09 0.83 3.46
C ASP A 20 5.38 1.00 2.66
N TYR A 21 5.26 1.71 1.54
CA TYR A 21 6.37 2.03 0.65
C TYR A 21 7.04 3.35 0.97
N VAL A 22 6.33 4.21 1.71
CA VAL A 22 6.73 5.59 2.01
C VAL A 22 6.85 5.85 3.51
N ASP A 23 7.40 7.01 3.86
CA ASP A 23 7.72 7.46 5.22
C ASP A 23 8.84 6.69 5.93
N ARG A 24 9.31 7.25 7.06
CA ARG A 24 10.35 6.75 7.99
C ARG A 24 11.76 6.55 7.40
N GLY A 25 11.88 6.31 6.10
CA GLY A 25 13.14 6.25 5.35
C GLY A 25 13.44 7.55 4.59
N TYR A 26 14.63 7.61 3.97
CA TYR A 26 15.08 8.76 3.18
C TYR A 26 14.89 8.62 1.66
N TYR A 27 14.42 7.44 1.23
CA TYR A 27 14.35 7.03 -0.17
C TYR A 27 12.94 6.54 -0.54
N SER A 28 11.91 7.14 0.06
CA SER A 28 10.52 6.75 -0.18
C SER A 28 10.12 7.05 -1.62
N VAL A 29 10.51 8.21 -2.17
CA VAL A 29 10.23 8.56 -3.57
C VAL A 29 10.83 7.54 -4.54
N GLU A 30 12.08 7.15 -4.37
CA GLU A 30 12.74 6.16 -5.23
C GLU A 30 12.08 4.79 -5.08
N THR A 31 11.71 4.40 -3.87
CA THR A 31 11.06 3.12 -3.56
C THR A 31 9.72 3.01 -4.27
N VAL A 32 8.83 3.98 -4.06
CA VAL A 32 7.49 3.97 -4.68
C VAL A 32 7.59 4.13 -6.20
N THR A 33 8.49 4.96 -6.71
CA THR A 33 8.71 5.14 -8.15
C THR A 33 9.14 3.83 -8.81
N LEU A 34 10.07 3.10 -8.18
CA LEU A 34 10.53 1.81 -8.69
C LEU A 34 9.39 0.79 -8.73
N LEU A 35 8.59 0.69 -7.66
CA LEU A 35 7.47 -0.24 -7.61
C LEU A 35 6.41 0.08 -8.68
N VAL A 36 6.06 1.36 -8.85
CA VAL A 36 5.13 1.81 -9.89
C VAL A 36 5.70 1.50 -11.29
N ALA A 37 6.98 1.78 -11.54
CA ALA A 37 7.61 1.46 -12.82
C ALA A 37 7.59 -0.05 -13.11
N LEU A 38 7.86 -0.88 -12.10
CA LEU A 38 7.76 -2.34 -12.20
C LEU A 38 6.31 -2.79 -12.45
N LYS A 39 5.32 -2.18 -11.79
CA LYS A 39 3.90 -2.45 -12.04
C LYS A 39 3.49 -2.10 -13.47
N VAL A 40 3.97 -0.99 -14.02
CA VAL A 40 3.69 -0.62 -15.42
C VAL A 40 4.37 -1.60 -16.37
N ARG A 41 5.64 -1.95 -16.12
CA ARG A 41 6.42 -2.84 -16.99
C ARG A 41 5.95 -4.28 -16.95
N TYR A 42 5.56 -4.78 -15.79
CA TYR A 42 5.19 -6.18 -15.55
C TYR A 42 3.83 -6.27 -14.85
N ARG A 43 2.79 -5.74 -15.51
CA ARG A 43 1.43 -5.57 -14.96
C ARG A 43 0.85 -6.83 -14.30
N GLU A 44 1.08 -7.99 -14.90
CA GLU A 44 0.56 -9.29 -14.43
C GLU A 44 1.46 -9.98 -13.39
N ARG A 45 2.66 -9.44 -13.13
CA ARG A 45 3.67 -10.04 -12.24
C ARG A 45 3.85 -9.27 -10.93
N ILE A 46 3.49 -8.00 -10.91
CA ILE A 46 3.64 -7.12 -9.74
C ILE A 46 2.25 -6.70 -9.29
N THR A 47 1.91 -6.99 -8.03
CA THR A 47 0.71 -6.48 -7.36
C THR A 47 1.14 -5.64 -6.16
N ILE A 48 0.55 -4.47 -6.02
CA ILE A 48 0.90 -3.47 -5.01
C ILE A 48 -0.39 -3.13 -4.28
N LEU A 49 -0.50 -3.51 -3.01
CA LEU A 49 -1.63 -3.13 -2.16
C LEU A 49 -1.35 -1.81 -1.46
N ARG A 50 -2.41 -1.16 -0.98
CA ARG A 50 -2.35 0.05 -0.16
C ARG A 50 -2.00 -0.32 1.30
N GLY A 51 -1.04 0.37 1.89
CA GLY A 51 -0.80 0.38 3.33
C GLY A 51 -1.40 1.61 4.00
N ASN A 52 -1.30 1.71 5.32
CA ASN A 52 -1.78 2.88 6.04
C ASN A 52 -0.91 4.12 5.78
N HIS A 53 0.37 3.93 5.48
CA HIS A 53 1.27 5.02 5.08
C HIS A 53 0.97 5.58 3.69
N GLU A 54 0.21 4.88 2.84
CA GLU A 54 -0.26 5.40 1.55
C GLU A 54 -1.52 6.29 1.69
N SER A 55 -1.44 7.29 2.58
CA SER A 55 -2.50 8.26 2.90
C SER A 55 -1.94 9.68 3.01
N ARG A 56 -2.74 10.69 2.68
CA ARG A 56 -2.33 12.11 2.75
C ARG A 56 -1.99 12.51 4.18
N GLN A 57 -2.76 12.06 5.16
CA GLN A 57 -2.56 12.42 6.56
C GLN A 57 -1.24 11.88 7.11
N ILE A 58 -0.93 10.59 6.86
CA ILE A 58 0.28 9.96 7.39
C ILE A 58 1.52 10.51 6.68
N THR A 59 1.49 10.65 5.36
CA THR A 59 2.64 11.17 4.59
C THR A 59 3.03 12.61 4.93
N GLN A 60 2.08 13.43 5.41
CA GLN A 60 2.37 14.78 5.90
C GLN A 60 3.09 14.78 7.26
N VAL A 61 2.84 13.78 8.09
CA VAL A 61 3.39 13.70 9.45
C VAL A 61 4.71 12.94 9.51
N TYR A 62 4.88 11.89 8.69
CA TYR A 62 5.98 10.94 8.82
C TYR A 62 7.09 11.06 7.76
N GLY A 63 7.05 12.14 6.98
CA GLY A 63 8.20 12.67 6.26
C GLY A 63 8.18 12.53 4.73
N PHE A 64 7.24 11.80 4.14
CA PHE A 64 7.18 11.67 2.67
C PHE A 64 6.84 13.00 1.98
N TYR A 65 5.97 13.82 2.57
CA TYR A 65 5.68 15.17 2.08
C TYR A 65 6.95 16.02 2.05
N ASP A 66 7.70 16.05 3.15
CA ASP A 66 8.95 16.81 3.28
C ASP A 66 10.04 16.27 2.34
N GLU A 67 10.10 14.94 2.14
CA GLU A 67 11.00 14.33 1.17
C GLU A 67 10.71 14.84 -0.25
N CYS A 68 9.45 14.84 -0.67
CA CYS A 68 9.05 15.35 -1.98
C CYS A 68 9.38 16.84 -2.12
N LEU A 69 9.05 17.64 -1.12
CA LEU A 69 9.31 19.09 -1.12
C LEU A 69 10.82 19.37 -1.21
N ARG A 70 11.63 18.66 -0.44
CA ARG A 70 13.09 18.80 -0.44
C ARG A 70 13.73 18.38 -1.76
N LYS A 71 13.27 17.28 -2.37
CA LYS A 71 13.87 16.73 -3.60
C LYS A 71 13.43 17.47 -4.87
N TYR A 72 12.19 17.98 -4.90
CA TYR A 72 11.60 18.58 -6.12
C TYR A 72 11.27 20.07 -5.99
N GLY A 73 11.45 20.66 -4.81
CA GLY A 73 11.22 22.09 -4.55
C GLY A 73 9.75 22.50 -4.47
N ASN A 74 8.81 21.57 -4.63
CA ASN A 74 7.37 21.81 -4.56
C ASN A 74 6.60 20.51 -4.22
N PRO A 75 5.33 20.59 -3.78
CA PRO A 75 4.57 19.42 -3.34
C PRO A 75 3.86 18.64 -4.47
N ASN A 76 4.08 18.97 -5.76
CA ASN A 76 3.34 18.32 -6.85
C ASN A 76 3.61 16.81 -6.92
N VAL A 77 4.87 16.40 -6.70
CA VAL A 77 5.23 14.97 -6.69
C VAL A 77 4.48 14.23 -5.57
N TRP A 78 4.41 14.81 -4.37
CA TRP A 78 3.61 14.27 -3.28
C TRP A 78 2.14 14.14 -3.68
N LYS A 79 1.55 15.20 -4.26
CA LYS A 79 0.16 15.19 -4.71
C LYS A 79 -0.11 14.07 -5.71
N TYR A 80 0.75 13.90 -6.72
CA TYR A 80 0.60 12.84 -7.71
C TYR A 80 0.69 11.44 -7.08
N PHE A 81 1.58 11.24 -6.11
CA PHE A 81 1.63 9.96 -5.39
C PHE A 81 0.40 9.73 -4.53
N THR A 82 -0.08 10.72 -3.80
CA THR A 82 -1.29 10.55 -2.97
C THR A 82 -2.54 10.32 -3.82
N ASP A 83 -2.65 10.96 -4.98
CA ASP A 83 -3.74 10.71 -5.92
C ASP A 83 -3.64 9.29 -6.51
N LEU A 84 -2.42 8.80 -6.76
CA LEU A 84 -2.18 7.40 -7.17
C LEU A 84 -2.54 6.40 -6.07
N PHE A 85 -2.24 6.71 -4.81
CA PHE A 85 -2.49 5.82 -3.67
C PHE A 85 -3.97 5.47 -3.51
N ASP A 86 -4.87 6.38 -3.86
CA ASP A 86 -6.32 6.11 -3.83
C ASP A 86 -6.73 4.98 -4.79
N TYR A 87 -5.96 4.71 -5.84
CA TYR A 87 -6.24 3.62 -6.78
C TYR A 87 -5.71 2.26 -6.34
N LEU A 88 -4.84 2.21 -5.33
CA LEU A 88 -4.25 0.96 -4.88
C LEU A 88 -5.33 0.03 -4.29
N PRO A 89 -5.34 -1.28 -4.64
CA PRO A 89 -6.22 -2.25 -4.02
C PRO A 89 -5.96 -2.36 -2.51
N LEU A 90 -7.01 -2.61 -1.73
CA LEU A 90 -6.90 -2.80 -0.28
C LEU A 90 -6.41 -4.21 0.08
N THR A 91 -6.83 -5.23 -0.68
CA THR A 91 -6.56 -6.64 -0.36
C THR A 91 -6.28 -7.46 -1.62
N ALA A 92 -5.72 -8.65 -1.44
CA ALA A 92 -5.56 -9.67 -2.47
C ALA A 92 -5.97 -11.05 -1.93
N LEU A 93 -6.43 -11.92 -2.84
CA LEU A 93 -6.69 -13.33 -2.56
C LEU A 93 -5.77 -14.17 -3.43
N VAL A 94 -4.82 -14.87 -2.81
CA VAL A 94 -3.87 -15.73 -3.51
C VAL A 94 -4.40 -17.16 -3.53
N ASP A 95 -4.49 -17.72 -4.73
CA ASP A 95 -4.93 -19.10 -5.01
C ASP A 95 -6.30 -19.47 -4.38
N GLY A 96 -7.17 -18.48 -4.16
CA GLY A 96 -8.45 -18.69 -3.50
C GLY A 96 -8.37 -19.05 -2.01
N GLN A 97 -7.17 -19.03 -1.42
CA GLN A 97 -6.91 -19.58 -0.09
C GLN A 97 -6.32 -18.56 0.88
N ILE A 98 -5.38 -17.74 0.42
CA ILE A 98 -4.63 -16.83 1.30
C ILE A 98 -5.14 -15.42 1.10
N PHE A 99 -5.79 -14.88 2.14
CA PHE A 99 -6.24 -13.50 2.18
C PHE A 99 -5.09 -12.59 2.66
N CYS A 100 -4.70 -11.63 1.81
CA CYS A 100 -3.59 -10.73 2.05
C CYS A 100 -4.10 -9.29 2.14
N LEU A 101 -3.64 -8.57 3.15
CA LEU A 101 -3.97 -7.19 3.47
C LEU A 101 -2.82 -6.58 4.26
N HIS A 102 -2.83 -5.27 4.43
CA HIS A 102 -1.80 -4.56 5.17
C HIS A 102 -1.95 -4.71 6.69
N GLY A 103 -3.11 -4.35 7.23
CA GLY A 103 -3.42 -4.46 8.66
C GLY A 103 -4.10 -5.77 8.98
N GLY A 104 -5.39 -5.72 9.31
CA GLY A 104 -6.11 -6.87 9.84
C GLY A 104 -7.60 -6.85 9.53
N LEU A 105 -8.35 -7.70 10.23
CA LEU A 105 -9.77 -7.86 9.97
C LEU A 105 -10.58 -6.66 10.47
N SER A 106 -11.77 -6.49 9.90
CA SER A 106 -12.78 -5.53 10.36
C SER A 106 -13.97 -6.28 10.96
N PRO A 107 -14.53 -5.81 12.09
CA PRO A 107 -15.81 -6.33 12.60
C PRO A 107 -17.00 -6.06 11.67
N SER A 108 -16.84 -5.21 10.65
CA SER A 108 -17.86 -4.90 9.64
C SER A 108 -17.72 -5.72 8.35
N ILE A 109 -16.72 -6.61 8.26
CA ILE A 109 -16.43 -7.41 7.06
C ILE A 109 -16.50 -8.89 7.41
N ASP A 110 -17.60 -9.53 7.02
CA ASP A 110 -17.78 -10.98 7.16
C ASP A 110 -17.39 -11.75 5.88
N THR A 111 -17.44 -11.08 4.72
CA THR A 111 -17.23 -11.72 3.41
C THR A 111 -16.36 -10.88 2.49
N LEU A 112 -15.72 -11.53 1.51
CA LEU A 112 -14.95 -10.84 0.48
C LEU A 112 -15.81 -9.90 -0.38
N ASP A 113 -17.12 -10.15 -0.47
CA ASP A 113 -18.04 -9.29 -1.22
C ASP A 113 -18.25 -7.94 -0.53
N HIS A 114 -18.21 -7.88 0.81
CA HIS A 114 -18.23 -6.61 1.53
C HIS A 114 -17.02 -5.74 1.16
N ILE A 115 -15.85 -6.35 1.02
CA ILE A 115 -14.62 -5.65 0.59
C ILE A 115 -14.76 -5.13 -0.84
N ARG A 116 -15.28 -5.95 -1.75
CA ARG A 116 -15.50 -5.57 -3.16
C ARG A 116 -16.46 -4.39 -3.32
N ALA A 117 -17.37 -4.21 -2.37
CA ALA A 117 -18.34 -3.12 -2.33
C ALA A 117 -17.79 -1.81 -1.74
N LEU A 118 -16.60 -1.82 -1.13
CA LEU A 118 -16.00 -0.61 -0.58
C LEU A 118 -15.63 0.38 -1.70
N ASP A 119 -16.04 1.63 -1.53
CA ASP A 119 -15.46 2.73 -2.30
C ASP A 119 -14.06 3.02 -1.78
N ARG A 120 -13.04 2.52 -2.49
CA ARG A 120 -11.64 2.70 -2.07
C ARG A 120 -10.98 3.94 -2.66
N LEU A 121 -11.60 4.60 -3.66
CA LEU A 121 -11.00 5.70 -4.42
C LEU A 121 -11.15 7.02 -3.66
N GLN A 122 -10.64 7.03 -2.43
CA GLN A 122 -10.73 8.14 -1.50
C GLN A 122 -9.57 8.09 -0.51
N GLU A 123 -9.40 9.18 0.24
CA GLU A 123 -8.55 9.20 1.42
C GLU A 123 -9.01 8.16 2.44
N VAL A 124 -8.08 7.53 3.16
CA VAL A 124 -8.40 6.57 4.21
C VAL A 124 -9.25 7.26 5.30
N PRO A 125 -10.47 6.80 5.57
CA PRO A 125 -11.29 7.36 6.65
C PRO A 125 -10.65 7.12 8.02
N HIS A 126 -11.04 7.91 9.02
CA HIS A 126 -10.56 7.74 10.40
C HIS A 126 -11.14 6.50 11.10
N GLU A 127 -12.25 5.96 10.59
CA GLU A 127 -12.95 4.80 11.15
C GLU A 127 -13.63 3.97 10.05
N GLY A 128 -14.07 2.77 10.41
CA GLY A 128 -14.83 1.89 9.53
C GLY A 128 -13.96 0.92 8.72
N PRO A 129 -14.59 0.13 7.84
CA PRO A 129 -13.98 -1.09 7.28
C PRO A 129 -12.70 -0.85 6.49
N MET A 130 -12.57 0.29 5.79
CA MET A 130 -11.34 0.63 5.08
C MET A 130 -10.20 1.01 6.04
N CYS A 131 -10.52 1.69 7.14
CA CYS A 131 -9.55 1.99 8.19
C CYS A 131 -9.06 0.68 8.84
N ASP A 132 -9.99 -0.17 9.27
CA ASP A 132 -9.68 -1.44 9.92
C ASP A 132 -8.75 -2.34 9.07
N LEU A 133 -9.03 -2.48 7.76
CA LEU A 133 -8.20 -3.27 6.85
C LEU A 133 -6.74 -2.80 6.75
N LEU A 134 -6.48 -1.52 7.08
CA LEU A 134 -5.16 -0.90 7.01
C LEU A 134 -4.53 -0.69 8.40
N TRP A 135 -5.28 -0.81 9.49
CA TRP A 135 -4.80 -0.43 10.83
C TRP A 135 -5.00 -1.49 11.91
N SER A 136 -5.85 -2.48 11.70
CA SER A 136 -6.10 -3.52 12.71
C SER A 136 -4.87 -4.40 12.92
N ASP A 137 -4.53 -4.61 14.20
CA ASP A 137 -3.49 -5.54 14.64
C ASP A 137 -4.12 -6.77 15.33
N PRO A 138 -3.46 -7.94 15.30
CA PRO A 138 -3.86 -9.07 16.13
C PRO A 138 -3.68 -8.78 17.63
N ASP A 139 -4.53 -9.36 18.48
CA ASP A 139 -4.33 -9.32 19.94
C ASP A 139 -3.11 -10.19 20.32
N ASP A 140 -2.36 -9.77 21.33
CA ASP A 140 -1.21 -10.50 21.90
C ASP A 140 -1.64 -11.80 22.58
N ARG A 141 -2.92 -11.94 22.91
CA ARG A 141 -3.49 -13.16 23.51
C ARG A 141 -3.75 -14.18 22.40
N GLY A 142 -2.94 -15.24 22.36
CA GLY A 142 -3.18 -16.38 21.48
C GLY A 142 -4.57 -16.96 21.66
N GLY A 143 -5.28 -17.16 20.54
CA GLY A 143 -6.58 -17.86 20.47
C GLY A 143 -6.46 -19.37 20.59
#